data_AF-A0A3M6X9D4-F1
#
_entry.id   AF-A0A3M6X9D4-F1
#
_cell.length_a   1.000
_cell.length_b   1.000
_cell.length_c   1.000
_cell.angle_alpha   90.00
_cell.angle_beta   90.00
_cell.angle_gamma   90.00
#
_symmetry.space_group_name_H-M   'P 1'
#
loop_
_entity.id
_entity.type
_entity.pdbx_description
1 polymer ?
#
loop_
_entity_poly.entity_id
_entity_poly.type
_entity_poly.pdbx_seq_one_letter_code
_entity_poly.pdbx_strand_id
1 'polypeptide(L)'
;MKLVLVIPFIAGPVFATLDSPPARPLHQHNANHIFNAIQSSMRQWGSSLNHNGMSIFLATVPKDVEFYHGTSNPHPVNGTQWLAFEPEHALVFAKGHGSPGGGDGGPGGPPRPKSDRSIRERGGKSIDGNPKQQNHDGKEENPDYREHPQSSSPPRPPHHFGHEQDDRRNEWEPEHTGDENTRQKPISAPKRPASDGKSSGYLHTYRTKHPLRLLYVDGQSAAKSTKGTLDMQDLVLLHENPPEAAVEAIQRSRELTEDEEYSFDRFSHDEHHSNDLETPNESQAEPLSIAPRAKDPRQPHGGGPLGESVRAERLCELARTEYKGRIDGILRMEAGFEIILCDFAQHLDVVSIVAADPVTDGPGSGACGDDMLSYYQAVASRYDGIGGERVSLGYDNFLTLFAVEDALYFDETGRPRVKNETDLIAPFKRKIRDLALSDRTTDQGMDWQAVSDMITTRYADRIAYLASGEIENVQDFRAEAGRAIRPHIDYGNRNTSREIERCSKYALPSTRPSGSAKGGLAYDSIYTVNSIICRTLSDASAIDTLAHGLAMMRGLKSWLGWTSWKKCSGCGPHEVCFLPIWPAGDAKDFEHPNCRSDFSGPPGNYWGGFGKPSGHDRGH
;
A
#
# COMPACT_ATOMS: atom_id res chain seq x y z
N MET A 1 -1.32 -55.01 26.52
CA MET A 1 -0.15 -55.63 25.83
C MET A 1 -0.44 -55.62 24.34
N LYS A 2 0.58 -55.43 23.49
CA LYS A 2 0.51 -54.99 22.07
C LYS A 2 0.08 -53.52 21.91
N LEU A 3 0.94 -52.74 21.27
CA LEU A 3 0.71 -51.36 20.85
C LEU A 3 -0.11 -51.35 19.54
N VAL A 4 -0.81 -50.24 19.31
CA VAL A 4 -1.20 -49.80 17.96
C VAL A 4 -0.27 -48.64 17.61
N LEU A 5 0.53 -48.78 16.55
CA LEU A 5 1.23 -47.62 15.97
C LEU A 5 0.27 -46.89 15.03
N VAL A 6 0.02 -45.61 15.33
CA VAL A 6 -0.54 -44.67 14.36
C VAL A 6 0.62 -44.06 13.61
N ILE A 7 0.67 -44.26 12.29
CA ILE A 7 1.66 -43.63 11.40
C ILE A 7 1.03 -42.34 10.86
N PRO A 8 1.62 -41.16 11.08
CA PRO A 8 1.14 -39.92 10.49
C PRO A 8 1.43 -39.90 8.98
N PHE A 9 0.42 -39.59 8.17
CA PHE A 9 0.60 -39.32 6.75
C PHE A 9 1.25 -37.93 6.56
N ILE A 10 2.57 -37.88 6.50
CA ILE A 10 3.30 -36.68 6.07
C ILE A 10 3.24 -36.61 4.54
N ALA A 11 2.51 -35.63 4.01
CA ALA A 11 2.45 -35.35 2.58
C ALA A 11 3.72 -34.60 2.11
N GLY A 12 4.84 -35.31 2.01
CA GLY A 12 6.08 -34.78 1.47
C GLY A 12 5.98 -34.47 -0.04
N PRO A 13 6.69 -33.44 -0.54
CA PRO A 13 6.70 -33.12 -1.97
C PRO A 13 7.40 -34.21 -2.79
N VAL A 14 6.75 -34.69 -3.85
CA VAL A 14 7.31 -35.72 -4.74
C VAL A 14 8.28 -35.08 -5.74
N PHE A 15 9.49 -34.76 -5.26
CA PHE A 15 10.65 -34.41 -6.08
C PHE A 15 11.86 -35.24 -5.64
N ALA A 16 12.18 -36.27 -6.41
CA ALA A 16 13.39 -37.07 -6.25
C ALA A 16 13.89 -37.58 -7.62
N THR A 17 15.20 -37.80 -7.71
CA THR A 17 15.91 -38.47 -8.82
C THR A 17 15.69 -37.90 -10.23
N LEU A 18 16.23 -36.71 -10.48
CA LEU A 18 17.16 -36.50 -11.59
C LEU A 18 18.44 -35.87 -11.04
N ASP A 19 19.56 -36.00 -11.77
CA ASP A 19 20.83 -35.39 -11.40
C ASP A 19 20.68 -33.89 -11.13
N SER A 20 21.40 -33.38 -10.12
CA SER A 20 21.41 -31.96 -9.76
C SER A 20 21.68 -31.11 -11.01
N PRO A 21 20.70 -30.32 -11.51
CA PRO A 21 20.97 -29.44 -12.63
C PRO A 21 22.03 -28.42 -12.21
N PRO A 22 22.89 -27.95 -13.13
CA PRO A 22 23.84 -26.89 -12.81
C PRO A 22 23.08 -25.71 -12.21
N ALA A 23 23.54 -25.23 -11.05
CA ALA A 23 22.82 -24.26 -10.24
C ALA A 23 22.37 -23.08 -11.12
N ARG A 24 21.05 -22.92 -11.27
CA ARG A 24 20.51 -21.85 -12.11
C ARG A 24 20.90 -20.51 -11.47
N PRO A 25 21.46 -19.56 -12.24
CA PRO A 25 21.75 -18.23 -11.73
C PRO A 25 20.57 -17.65 -10.96
N LEU A 26 20.79 -17.09 -9.78
CA LEU A 26 19.74 -16.73 -8.80
C LEU A 26 18.57 -15.92 -9.40
N HIS A 27 18.84 -15.02 -10.35
CA HIS A 27 17.81 -14.24 -11.04
C HIS A 27 16.77 -15.11 -11.78
N GLN A 28 17.08 -16.38 -12.09
CA GLN A 28 16.15 -17.35 -12.68
C GLN A 28 15.27 -18.05 -11.63
N HIS A 29 15.69 -18.06 -10.36
CA HIS A 29 14.86 -18.51 -9.24
C HIS A 29 13.83 -17.43 -8.90
N ASN A 30 14.30 -16.19 -8.71
CA ASN A 30 13.48 -15.05 -8.29
C ASN A 30 12.87 -14.26 -9.48
N ALA A 31 12.82 -14.87 -10.67
CA ALA A 31 12.42 -14.19 -11.92
C ALA A 31 11.00 -13.60 -11.87
N ASN A 32 10.08 -14.28 -11.17
CA ASN A 32 8.74 -13.81 -10.86
C ASN A 32 8.75 -12.52 -10.02
N HIS A 33 9.58 -12.44 -8.97
CA HIS A 33 9.68 -11.26 -8.12
C HIS A 33 10.31 -10.08 -8.87
N ILE A 34 11.32 -10.33 -9.71
CA ILE A 34 11.96 -9.31 -10.54
C ILE A 34 10.98 -8.77 -11.61
N PHE A 35 10.20 -9.65 -12.26
CA PHE A 35 9.11 -9.27 -13.16
C PHE A 35 8.05 -8.42 -12.43
N ASN A 36 7.64 -8.83 -11.24
CA ASN A 36 6.62 -8.11 -10.45
C ASN A 36 7.12 -6.74 -9.98
N ALA A 37 8.41 -6.58 -9.66
CA ALA A 37 9.00 -5.28 -9.34
C ALA A 37 8.97 -4.31 -10.55
N ILE A 38 9.36 -4.79 -11.74
CA ILE A 38 9.25 -4.01 -12.99
C ILE A 38 7.79 -3.63 -13.26
N GLN A 39 6.87 -4.61 -13.19
CA GLN A 39 5.45 -4.43 -13.51
C GLN A 39 4.69 -3.57 -12.49
N SER A 40 5.13 -3.54 -11.22
CA SER A 40 4.52 -2.76 -10.13
C SER A 40 5.12 -1.36 -9.93
N SER A 41 6.31 -1.10 -10.48
CA SER A 41 7.03 0.17 -10.31
C SER A 41 6.19 1.37 -10.76
N MET A 42 6.19 2.46 -9.97
CA MET A 42 5.33 3.64 -10.14
C MET A 42 3.80 3.38 -10.19
N ARG A 43 3.34 2.19 -9.78
CA ARG A 43 1.92 1.83 -9.68
C ARG A 43 1.54 1.51 -8.26
N GLN A 44 0.55 2.20 -7.72
CA GLN A 44 0.20 2.05 -6.32
C GLN A 44 -0.37 0.67 -6.00
N TRP A 45 -1.21 0.07 -6.85
CA TRP A 45 -1.82 -1.23 -6.55
C TRP A 45 -0.77 -2.33 -6.39
N GLY A 46 0.16 -2.39 -7.34
CA GLY A 46 1.28 -3.34 -7.30
C GLY A 46 2.23 -3.05 -6.14
N SER A 47 2.52 -1.78 -5.88
CA SER A 47 3.42 -1.34 -4.81
C SER A 47 2.82 -1.50 -3.41
N SER A 48 1.49 -1.45 -3.22
CA SER A 48 0.83 -1.74 -1.95
C SER A 48 0.73 -3.25 -1.66
N LEU A 49 0.64 -4.08 -2.70
CA LEU A 49 0.69 -5.55 -2.53
C LEU A 49 2.11 -6.08 -2.32
N ASN A 50 3.10 -5.52 -3.03
CA ASN A 50 4.53 -5.86 -2.88
C ASN A 50 5.26 -4.85 -1.96
N HIS A 51 4.62 -4.46 -0.85
CA HIS A 51 4.94 -3.23 -0.10
C HIS A 51 6.34 -3.12 0.50
N ASN A 52 7.10 -4.20 0.70
CA ASN A 52 8.44 -4.08 1.28
C ASN A 52 9.40 -3.34 0.35
N GLY A 53 9.28 -3.54 -0.97
CA GLY A 53 10.25 -3.04 -1.95
C GLY A 53 11.61 -3.73 -1.83
N MET A 54 12.22 -4.07 -2.96
CA MET A 54 13.58 -4.66 -3.01
C MET A 54 14.42 -4.12 -4.17
N SER A 55 13.97 -3.03 -4.81
CA SER A 55 14.54 -2.52 -6.06
C SER A 55 14.74 -1.01 -6.04
N ILE A 56 15.77 -0.59 -6.77
CA ILE A 56 16.19 0.79 -6.94
C ILE A 56 16.22 1.12 -8.43
N PHE A 57 15.54 2.20 -8.81
CA PHE A 57 15.54 2.74 -10.15
C PHE A 57 16.09 4.18 -10.14
N LEU A 58 16.69 4.62 -11.24
CA LEU A 58 16.80 6.05 -11.50
C LEU A 58 15.46 6.53 -12.07
N ALA A 59 14.92 7.59 -11.49
CA ALA A 59 13.71 8.25 -11.93
C ALA A 59 14.03 9.64 -12.45
N THR A 60 13.52 10.02 -13.62
CA THR A 60 13.55 11.41 -14.10
C THR A 60 12.15 12.00 -14.04
N VAL A 61 12.00 13.12 -13.33
CA VAL A 61 10.85 14.01 -13.49
C VAL A 61 11.22 15.04 -14.56
N PRO A 62 10.44 15.26 -15.62
CA PRO A 62 10.74 16.33 -16.59
C PRO A 62 10.60 17.74 -15.99
N LYS A 63 10.97 18.75 -16.78
CA LYS A 63 10.64 20.16 -16.46
C LYS A 63 9.12 20.36 -16.52
N ASP A 64 8.63 21.39 -15.84
CA ASP A 64 7.26 21.87 -15.88
C ASP A 64 6.21 20.91 -15.28
N VAL A 65 6.63 19.94 -14.46
CA VAL A 65 5.75 19.07 -13.67
C VAL A 65 5.36 19.75 -12.37
N GLU A 66 4.09 19.70 -12.01
CA GLU A 66 3.54 20.23 -10.76
C GLU A 66 3.53 19.20 -9.62
N PHE A 67 3.77 19.72 -8.42
CA PHE A 67 3.78 19.02 -7.14
C PHE A 67 3.14 19.84 -6.03
N TYR A 68 2.68 19.16 -5.00
CA TYR A 68 1.94 19.76 -3.89
C TYR A 68 2.62 19.50 -2.54
N HIS A 69 2.50 20.45 -1.62
CA HIS A 69 3.07 20.37 -0.28
C HIS A 69 2.14 21.08 0.72
N GLY A 70 1.68 20.35 1.74
CA GLY A 70 0.89 20.91 2.83
C GLY A 70 1.77 21.27 4.03
N THR A 71 1.60 22.48 4.57
CA THR A 71 2.38 22.96 5.72
C THR A 71 1.62 23.99 6.56
N SER A 72 2.18 24.39 7.71
CA SER A 72 1.68 25.48 8.54
C SER A 72 2.21 26.86 8.14
N ASN A 73 3.25 26.91 7.29
CA ASN A 73 4.02 28.11 6.98
C ASN A 73 3.55 28.79 5.66
N PRO A 74 3.08 30.05 5.67
CA PRO A 74 2.63 30.75 4.46
C PRO A 74 3.74 31.16 3.47
N HIS A 75 5.00 30.87 3.76
CA HIS A 75 6.16 31.30 2.95
C HIS A 75 6.75 30.15 2.14
N PRO A 76 7.30 30.40 0.92
CA PRO A 76 8.03 29.41 0.15
C PRO A 76 9.09 28.69 0.99
N VAL A 77 9.18 27.36 0.85
CA VAL A 77 10.13 26.56 1.62
C VAL A 77 11.46 26.44 0.87
N ASN A 78 12.55 26.49 1.64
CA ASN A 78 13.93 26.35 1.14
C ASN A 78 14.56 25.09 1.75
N GLY A 79 15.46 24.40 1.04
CA GLY A 79 16.09 23.17 1.55
C GLY A 79 15.18 21.94 1.46
N THR A 80 15.44 20.95 2.32
CA THR A 80 14.84 19.61 2.22
C THR A 80 13.40 19.57 2.73
N GLN A 81 12.47 19.03 1.91
CA GLN A 81 11.06 18.79 2.26
C GLN A 81 10.42 17.67 1.40
N TRP A 82 9.19 17.31 1.74
CA TRP A 82 8.35 16.32 1.03
C TRP A 82 7.41 16.99 0.01
N LEU A 83 7.28 16.37 -1.17
CA LEU A 83 6.31 16.71 -2.22
C LEU A 83 5.39 15.53 -2.51
N ALA A 84 4.10 15.77 -2.68
CA ALA A 84 3.13 14.81 -3.19
C ALA A 84 2.83 15.03 -4.68
N PHE A 85 2.51 13.96 -5.40
CA PHE A 85 1.99 14.04 -6.78
C PHE A 85 0.53 14.52 -6.85
N GLU A 86 -0.23 14.37 -5.77
CA GLU A 86 -1.68 14.64 -5.72
C GLU A 86 -2.01 15.73 -4.69
N PRO A 87 -2.90 16.69 -5.00
CA PRO A 87 -3.18 17.81 -4.10
C PRO A 87 -3.90 17.35 -2.83
N GLU A 88 -4.83 16.40 -2.90
CA GLU A 88 -5.57 15.86 -1.74
C GLU A 88 -4.63 15.13 -0.77
N HIS A 89 -3.58 14.46 -1.28
CA HIS A 89 -2.58 13.81 -0.44
C HIS A 89 -1.62 14.81 0.22
N ALA A 90 -1.35 15.96 -0.39
CA ALA A 90 -0.65 17.05 0.29
C ALA A 90 -1.54 17.81 1.28
N LEU A 91 -2.83 17.98 0.97
CA LEU A 91 -3.77 18.82 1.71
C LEU A 91 -3.93 18.40 3.17
N VAL A 92 -3.90 17.09 3.46
CA VAL A 92 -3.99 16.57 4.84
C VAL A 92 -2.84 17.03 5.78
N PHE A 93 -1.76 17.58 5.22
CA PHE A 93 -0.63 18.16 5.96
C PHE A 93 -0.72 19.70 6.08
N ALA A 94 -1.65 20.37 5.38
CA ALA A 94 -1.86 21.83 5.38
C ALA A 94 -2.56 22.34 6.65
N LYS A 95 -2.02 22.01 7.83
CA LYS A 95 -2.59 22.33 9.15
C LYS A 95 -1.96 23.58 9.75
N GLY A 96 -2.78 24.49 10.26
CA GLY A 96 -2.30 25.68 10.97
C GLY A 96 -1.76 25.37 12.36
N HIS A 97 -0.83 26.19 12.85
CA HIS A 97 -0.41 26.11 14.24
C HIS A 97 -1.46 26.72 15.16
N GLY A 98 -2.05 25.90 16.03
CA GLY A 98 -2.75 26.39 17.22
C GLY A 98 -1.78 27.08 18.18
N SER A 99 -2.26 28.13 18.86
CA SER A 99 -1.42 28.95 19.75
C SER A 99 -0.76 28.13 20.87
N PRO A 100 0.56 28.23 21.08
CA PRO A 100 1.24 27.55 22.17
C PRO A 100 0.89 28.23 23.50
N GLY A 101 0.06 27.58 24.31
CA GLY A 101 -0.36 28.08 25.64
C GLY A 101 -1.87 28.25 25.74
N GLY A 102 -2.57 27.13 25.96
CA GLY A 102 -4.02 27.08 26.12
C GLY A 102 -4.46 25.88 26.96
N GLY A 103 -3.82 25.67 28.12
CA GLY A 103 -4.33 24.71 29.10
C GLY A 103 -5.63 25.22 29.73
N ASP A 104 -6.46 24.31 30.25
CA ASP A 104 -7.80 24.58 30.80
C ASP A 104 -7.81 25.37 32.13
N GLY A 105 -7.22 26.56 32.11
CA GLY A 105 -7.23 27.55 33.18
C GLY A 105 -8.54 28.34 33.21
N GLY A 106 -9.66 27.66 33.46
CA GLY A 106 -10.95 28.32 33.68
C GLY A 106 -10.85 29.36 34.81
N PRO A 107 -11.42 30.57 34.66
CA PRO A 107 -11.24 31.65 35.62
C PRO A 107 -11.75 31.25 37.03
N GLY A 108 -10.90 31.46 38.04
CA GLY A 108 -11.03 30.80 39.34
C GLY A 108 -12.28 31.16 40.14
N GLY A 109 -13.02 30.12 40.55
CA GLY A 109 -14.03 30.23 41.62
C GLY A 109 -13.39 30.19 43.02
N PRO A 110 -14.02 30.80 44.05
CA PRO A 110 -13.44 30.83 45.40
C PRO A 110 -13.33 29.43 46.06
N PRO A 111 -12.29 29.18 46.88
CA PRO A 111 -12.09 27.88 47.52
C PRO A 111 -13.18 27.56 48.54
N ARG A 112 -13.76 26.35 48.47
CA ARG A 112 -14.65 25.82 49.50
C ARG A 112 -13.87 24.93 50.49
N PRO A 113 -14.14 24.98 51.81
CA PRO A 113 -13.39 24.20 52.80
C PRO A 113 -13.62 22.69 52.69
N LYS A 114 -12.64 21.90 53.16
CA LYS A 114 -12.79 20.45 53.40
C LYS A 114 -13.30 20.21 54.84
N SER A 115 -14.24 19.30 55.03
CA SER A 115 -14.65 18.81 56.36
C SER A 115 -15.15 17.36 56.34
N ASP A 116 -14.31 16.49 56.88
CA ASP A 116 -14.46 15.13 57.42
C ASP A 116 -15.78 14.29 57.40
N ARG A 117 -15.58 13.04 56.94
CA ARG A 117 -15.92 11.73 57.56
C ARG A 117 -17.37 11.30 57.96
N SER A 118 -17.87 10.35 57.17
CA SER A 118 -18.33 8.98 57.55
C SER A 118 -19.57 8.73 58.45
N ILE A 119 -20.40 7.73 58.08
CA ILE A 119 -20.57 6.44 58.78
C ILE A 119 -21.44 5.42 57.98
N ARG A 120 -21.22 4.13 58.30
CA ARG A 120 -21.68 2.82 57.78
C ARG A 120 -23.15 2.59 57.35
N GLU A 121 -23.30 1.54 56.51
CA GLU A 121 -24.23 0.36 56.54
C GLU A 121 -25.53 0.41 57.41
N ARG A 122 -26.62 -0.32 57.11
CA ARG A 122 -26.70 -1.73 56.66
C ARG A 122 -28.13 -2.16 56.29
N GLY A 123 -28.29 -3.16 55.41
CA GLY A 123 -29.51 -4.01 55.36
C GLY A 123 -29.98 -4.43 53.96
N GLY A 124 -30.35 -5.69 53.80
CA GLY A 124 -30.96 -6.23 52.57
C GLY A 124 -31.40 -7.70 52.74
N LYS A 125 -32.07 -8.27 51.73
CA LYS A 125 -32.30 -9.72 51.54
C LYS A 125 -32.82 -10.02 50.12
N SER A 126 -32.61 -11.24 49.66
CA SER A 126 -33.09 -11.79 48.38
C SER A 126 -34.29 -12.75 48.61
N ILE A 127 -35.06 -13.06 47.55
CA ILE A 127 -35.53 -14.42 47.18
C ILE A 127 -36.32 -14.38 45.85
N ASP A 128 -36.24 -15.46 45.07
CA ASP A 128 -36.78 -15.66 43.73
C ASP A 128 -38.29 -16.00 43.66
N GLY A 129 -38.90 -15.95 42.46
CA GLY A 129 -40.19 -16.65 42.21
C GLY A 129 -41.06 -16.17 41.02
N ASN A 130 -41.07 -16.92 39.92
CA ASN A 130 -42.12 -16.94 38.87
C ASN A 130 -43.01 -18.22 39.12
N PRO A 131 -44.08 -18.60 38.35
CA PRO A 131 -44.73 -18.00 37.16
C PRO A 131 -46.29 -18.08 37.09
N LYS A 132 -46.85 -17.69 35.92
CA LYS A 132 -48.12 -18.15 35.24
C LYS A 132 -49.30 -17.16 35.05
N GLN A 133 -49.41 -16.64 33.83
CA GLN A 133 -50.44 -16.98 32.80
C GLN A 133 -51.91 -17.26 33.21
N GLN A 134 -52.85 -16.54 32.57
CA GLN A 134 -54.23 -16.97 32.26
C GLN A 134 -54.75 -16.31 30.95
N ASN A 135 -55.80 -16.88 30.34
CA ASN A 135 -56.33 -16.59 28.98
C ASN A 135 -57.87 -16.31 28.99
N HIS A 136 -58.47 -16.20 27.79
CA HIS A 136 -59.91 -16.15 27.40
C HIS A 136 -60.49 -14.75 27.15
N ASP A 137 -61.38 -14.47 26.17
CA ASP A 137 -61.83 -15.16 24.92
C ASP A 137 -62.48 -14.06 24.01
N GLY A 138 -62.84 -14.21 22.72
CA GLY A 138 -62.97 -15.40 21.85
C GLY A 138 -63.05 -15.10 20.33
N LYS A 139 -63.91 -15.81 19.59
CA LYS A 139 -63.89 -16.05 18.10
C LYS A 139 -64.72 -15.02 17.28
N GLU A 140 -64.58 -14.87 15.94
CA GLU A 140 -65.17 -15.76 14.90
C GLU A 140 -64.60 -15.62 13.45
N GLU A 141 -64.40 -16.77 12.80
CA GLU A 141 -64.58 -17.23 11.38
C GLU A 141 -64.18 -16.41 10.11
N ASN A 142 -64.11 -17.16 8.98
CA ASN A 142 -63.65 -16.78 7.63
C ASN A 142 -64.27 -17.75 6.59
N PRO A 143 -64.76 -17.31 5.42
CA PRO A 143 -64.18 -17.82 4.16
C PRO A 143 -64.24 -16.92 2.89
N ASP A 144 -63.15 -16.95 2.11
CA ASP A 144 -63.02 -17.19 0.64
C ASP A 144 -64.01 -16.55 -0.39
N TYR A 145 -63.48 -16.01 -1.52
CA TYR A 145 -63.83 -16.35 -2.93
C TYR A 145 -63.02 -15.50 -3.96
N ARG A 146 -63.35 -15.56 -5.26
CA ARG A 146 -62.44 -15.48 -6.43
C ARG A 146 -63.07 -14.72 -7.63
N GLU A 147 -62.29 -14.09 -8.52
CA GLU A 147 -62.41 -14.10 -10.03
C GLU A 147 -61.72 -12.93 -10.81
N HIS A 148 -61.57 -13.11 -12.14
CA HIS A 148 -61.12 -12.15 -13.18
C HIS A 148 -62.10 -12.18 -14.37
N PRO A 149 -62.22 -11.11 -15.18
CA PRO A 149 -62.02 -11.26 -16.64
C PRO A 149 -61.35 -10.06 -17.36
N GLN A 150 -61.32 -10.09 -18.70
CA GLN A 150 -60.49 -9.28 -19.63
C GLN A 150 -61.30 -8.28 -20.49
N SER A 151 -60.65 -7.37 -21.26
CA SER A 151 -60.72 -7.35 -22.76
C SER A 151 -60.46 -5.98 -23.47
N SER A 152 -59.86 -6.06 -24.69
CA SER A 152 -60.04 -5.20 -25.90
C SER A 152 -59.19 -3.93 -26.19
N SER A 153 -59.02 -3.66 -27.50
CA SER A 153 -58.31 -2.57 -28.23
C SER A 153 -58.68 -2.65 -29.74
N PRO A 154 -58.15 -1.88 -30.73
CA PRO A 154 -57.38 -0.60 -30.75
C PRO A 154 -58.22 0.52 -31.48
N PRO A 155 -58.04 1.05 -32.75
CA PRO A 155 -56.88 1.27 -33.66
C PRO A 155 -56.79 2.60 -34.50
N ARG A 156 -55.56 3.14 -34.60
CA ARG A 156 -54.89 3.78 -35.79
C ARG A 156 -55.15 5.27 -36.23
N PRO A 157 -54.18 5.89 -36.97
CA PRO A 157 -54.10 7.35 -37.30
C PRO A 157 -54.32 7.64 -38.81
N PRO A 158 -54.01 8.84 -39.41
CA PRO A 158 -52.63 9.10 -39.90
C PRO A 158 -52.16 10.58 -40.19
N HIS A 159 -50.84 10.74 -40.44
CA HIS A 159 -50.14 11.86 -41.15
C HIS A 159 -50.19 13.27 -40.49
N HIS A 160 -49.36 14.28 -40.83
CA HIS A 160 -48.35 14.44 -41.90
C HIS A 160 -47.14 15.30 -41.40
N PHE A 161 -46.05 15.41 -42.17
CA PHE A 161 -44.87 16.25 -41.85
C PHE A 161 -44.92 17.58 -42.63
N GLY A 162 -44.43 18.66 -42.02
CA GLY A 162 -44.32 19.98 -42.67
C GLY A 162 -43.29 20.89 -41.98
N HIS A 163 -42.53 21.63 -42.79
CA HIS A 163 -41.55 22.66 -42.39
C HIS A 163 -42.30 23.95 -41.95
N GLU A 164 -41.71 24.96 -41.30
CA GLU A 164 -40.30 25.30 -41.09
C GLU A 164 -40.08 26.08 -39.75
N GLN A 165 -38.88 26.64 -39.55
CA GLN A 165 -38.37 27.24 -38.30
C GLN A 165 -39.11 28.51 -37.82
N ASP A 166 -39.35 28.64 -36.51
CA ASP A 166 -38.66 29.66 -35.67
C ASP A 166 -38.72 29.33 -34.15
N ASP A 167 -38.04 30.13 -33.32
CA ASP A 167 -38.11 30.25 -31.85
C ASP A 167 -38.06 28.97 -30.97
N ARG A 168 -36.83 28.58 -30.60
CA ARG A 168 -36.61 27.59 -29.52
C ARG A 168 -36.81 28.19 -28.12
N ARG A 169 -38.06 28.30 -27.68
CA ARG A 169 -38.37 28.38 -26.24
C ARG A 169 -38.28 26.99 -25.62
N ASN A 170 -37.30 26.77 -24.75
CA ASN A 170 -37.16 25.52 -24.01
C ASN A 170 -38.21 25.46 -22.89
N GLU A 171 -39.34 24.82 -23.15
CA GLU A 171 -40.41 24.58 -22.17
C GLU A 171 -40.61 23.07 -21.99
N TRP A 172 -39.64 22.45 -21.30
CA TRP A 172 -39.70 21.08 -20.81
C TRP A 172 -39.90 21.12 -19.29
N GLU A 173 -41.13 21.37 -18.86
CA GLU A 173 -41.57 21.04 -17.50
C GLU A 173 -42.24 19.65 -17.52
N PRO A 174 -41.65 18.62 -16.89
CA PRO A 174 -42.34 17.38 -16.60
C PRO A 174 -43.28 17.58 -15.41
N GLU A 175 -44.55 17.17 -15.52
CA GLU A 175 -45.50 17.23 -14.41
C GLU A 175 -45.01 16.41 -13.21
N HIS A 176 -44.68 17.06 -12.09
CA HIS A 176 -44.14 16.41 -10.90
C HIS A 176 -45.23 15.73 -10.04
N THR A 177 -45.57 14.48 -10.36
CA THR A 177 -46.37 13.59 -9.50
C THR A 177 -45.75 12.19 -9.38
N GLY A 178 -44.61 12.08 -8.69
CA GLY A 178 -43.97 10.80 -8.37
C GLY A 178 -42.85 10.90 -7.32
N ASP A 179 -42.99 10.12 -6.25
CA ASP A 179 -42.06 9.84 -5.13
C ASP A 179 -40.84 10.76 -4.90
N GLU A 180 -40.84 11.49 -3.77
CA GLU A 180 -39.74 12.36 -3.29
C GLU A 180 -38.43 11.62 -2.92
N ASN A 181 -38.33 10.31 -3.14
CA ASN A 181 -37.27 9.45 -2.58
C ASN A 181 -36.11 9.12 -3.54
N THR A 182 -36.08 9.70 -4.74
CA THR A 182 -35.01 9.53 -5.76
C THR A 182 -34.14 10.78 -5.95
N ARG A 183 -34.07 11.67 -4.95
CA ARG A 183 -33.07 12.75 -4.93
C ARG A 183 -31.67 12.16 -4.84
N GLN A 184 -30.82 12.48 -5.83
CA GLN A 184 -29.39 12.17 -5.79
C GLN A 184 -28.76 12.75 -4.52
N LYS A 185 -28.25 11.89 -3.63
CA LYS A 185 -27.50 12.33 -2.47
C LYS A 185 -26.09 12.76 -2.91
N PRO A 186 -25.51 13.83 -2.33
CA PRO A 186 -24.09 14.12 -2.47
C PRO A 186 -23.24 12.90 -2.06
N ILE A 187 -22.09 12.70 -2.71
CA ILE A 187 -21.10 11.69 -2.32
C ILE A 187 -20.53 12.01 -0.92
N SER A 188 -20.46 13.30 -0.59
CA SER A 188 -20.03 13.85 0.69
C SER A 188 -20.97 14.99 1.10
N ALA A 189 -21.41 15.03 2.36
CA ALA A 189 -22.32 16.04 2.90
C ALA A 189 -21.74 16.66 4.19
N PRO A 190 -20.74 17.56 4.08
CA PRO A 190 -20.03 18.08 5.23
C PRO A 190 -20.94 18.85 6.19
N LYS A 191 -21.12 18.29 7.40
CA LYS A 191 -21.64 19.04 8.54
C LYS A 191 -20.60 20.09 8.92
N ARG A 192 -20.79 21.33 8.47
CA ARG A 192 -19.92 22.46 8.84
C ARG A 192 -20.08 22.81 10.33
N PRO A 193 -19.12 22.54 11.23
CA PRO A 193 -19.05 23.26 12.50
C PRO A 193 -18.66 24.73 12.26
N ALA A 194 -18.75 25.55 13.31
CA ALA A 194 -18.30 26.93 13.23
C ALA A 194 -16.76 27.03 13.08
N SER A 195 -16.30 28.10 12.44
CA SER A 195 -14.88 28.44 12.34
C SER A 195 -14.38 29.09 13.63
N ASP A 196 -14.27 28.28 14.69
CA ASP A 196 -13.87 28.73 16.02
C ASP A 196 -12.36 29.01 16.10
N GLY A 197 -11.93 30.13 15.51
CA GLY A 197 -10.63 30.77 15.75
C GLY A 197 -9.38 30.01 15.30
N LYS A 198 -9.52 28.88 14.60
CA LYS A 198 -8.39 28.10 14.09
C LYS A 198 -7.63 28.84 12.99
N SER A 199 -6.31 28.75 13.03
CA SER A 199 -5.44 29.15 11.91
C SER A 199 -5.52 28.15 10.76
N SER A 200 -5.59 28.65 9.53
CA SER A 200 -5.33 27.84 8.34
C SER A 200 -3.86 27.41 8.29
N GLY A 201 -3.61 26.21 7.76
CA GLY A 201 -2.34 25.92 7.10
C GLY A 201 -2.44 26.26 5.62
N TYR A 202 -1.45 25.83 4.84
CA TYR A 202 -1.26 26.26 3.46
C TYR A 202 -0.96 25.06 2.56
N LEU A 203 -1.65 25.01 1.42
CA LEU A 203 -1.31 24.14 0.30
C LEU A 203 -0.43 24.93 -0.66
N HIS A 204 0.78 24.43 -0.91
CA HIS A 204 1.76 25.03 -1.81
C HIS A 204 1.80 24.20 -3.09
N THR A 205 1.64 24.87 -4.23
CA THR A 205 1.88 24.26 -5.54
C THR A 205 3.23 24.73 -6.06
N TYR A 206 4.10 23.77 -6.40
CA TYR A 206 5.43 23.99 -6.94
C TYR A 206 5.54 23.38 -8.34
N ARG A 207 6.45 23.90 -9.17
CA ARG A 207 6.74 23.37 -10.52
C ARG A 207 8.24 23.18 -10.76
N THR A 208 8.63 22.12 -11.46
CA THR A 208 10.06 21.81 -11.70
C THR A 208 10.75 22.78 -12.66
N LYS A 209 11.81 23.46 -12.19
CA LYS A 209 12.64 24.41 -12.98
C LYS A 209 13.40 23.73 -14.13
N HIS A 210 13.77 22.47 -13.93
CA HIS A 210 14.52 21.63 -14.85
C HIS A 210 14.17 20.15 -14.60
N PRO A 211 14.58 19.21 -15.45
CA PRO A 211 14.36 17.79 -15.18
C PRO A 211 15.11 17.33 -13.92
N LEU A 212 14.37 16.84 -12.93
CA LEU A 212 14.94 16.29 -11.69
C LEU A 212 15.44 14.87 -11.93
N ARG A 213 16.47 14.44 -11.19
CA ARG A 213 16.98 13.07 -11.18
C ARG A 213 16.89 12.52 -9.76
N LEU A 214 16.02 11.55 -9.56
CA LEU A 214 15.67 11.01 -8.26
C LEU A 214 16.09 9.54 -8.16
N LEU A 215 16.38 9.09 -6.95
CA LEU A 215 16.52 7.66 -6.65
C LEU A 215 15.15 7.12 -6.23
N TYR A 216 14.54 6.23 -7.01
CA TYR A 216 13.25 5.61 -6.69
C TYR A 216 13.44 4.28 -5.97
N VAL A 217 12.77 4.13 -4.82
CA VAL A 217 12.67 2.89 -4.03
C VAL A 217 11.26 2.30 -4.22
N ASP A 218 11.14 1.06 -4.68
CA ASP A 218 9.84 0.41 -4.94
C ASP A 218 9.08 -0.01 -3.65
N GLY A 219 7.87 -0.56 -3.80
CA GLY A 219 6.98 -0.90 -2.68
C GLY A 219 6.30 0.32 -2.02
N GLN A 220 5.75 0.14 -0.81
CA GLN A 220 5.36 1.25 0.07
C GLN A 220 6.59 1.69 0.88
N SER A 221 7.66 2.09 0.19
CA SER A 221 8.97 2.36 0.77
C SER A 221 9.02 3.48 1.82
N ALA A 222 7.96 4.29 1.96
CA ALA A 222 7.82 5.32 2.98
C ALA A 222 6.84 4.96 4.12
N ALA A 223 6.17 3.79 4.05
CA ALA A 223 5.27 3.32 5.10
C ALA A 223 6.04 3.01 6.38
N LYS A 224 5.76 3.75 7.46
CA LYS A 224 6.45 3.61 8.75
C LYS A 224 5.91 2.40 9.50
N SER A 225 6.50 1.22 9.26
CA SER A 225 6.06 -0.08 9.81
C SER A 225 7.24 -1.05 9.95
N THR A 226 7.13 -2.03 10.87
CA THR A 226 8.12 -3.09 11.10
C THR A 226 8.13 -4.19 10.03
N LYS A 227 7.15 -4.18 9.10
CA LYS A 227 6.92 -5.26 8.12
C LYS A 227 7.98 -5.40 7.01
N GLY A 228 8.94 -4.49 6.94
CA GLY A 228 10.04 -4.49 5.97
C GLY A 228 9.99 -3.38 4.92
N THR A 229 8.96 -2.53 4.97
CA THR A 229 8.78 -1.35 4.10
C THR A 229 9.93 -0.35 4.15
N LEU A 230 10.67 -0.29 5.26
CA LEU A 230 11.82 0.59 5.43
C LEU A 230 13.17 -0.10 5.18
N ASP A 231 13.23 -1.42 4.96
CA ASP A 231 14.49 -2.18 4.84
C ASP A 231 15.42 -1.57 3.77
N MET A 232 14.88 -1.21 2.60
CA MET A 232 15.65 -0.62 1.51
C MET A 232 16.20 0.78 1.82
N GLN A 233 15.54 1.58 2.67
CA GLN A 233 16.07 2.86 3.12
C GLN A 233 17.09 2.67 4.24
N ASP A 234 16.72 1.96 5.31
CA ASP A 234 17.46 1.95 6.56
C ASP A 234 18.57 0.88 6.60
N LEU A 235 18.36 -0.30 6.00
CA LEU A 235 19.35 -1.39 5.98
C LEU A 235 20.25 -1.40 4.75
N VAL A 236 19.93 -0.64 3.69
CA VAL A 236 20.69 -0.63 2.41
C VAL A 236 21.28 0.73 2.08
N LEU A 237 20.46 1.79 1.95
CA LEU A 237 20.97 3.15 1.65
C LEU A 237 21.70 3.74 2.86
N LEU A 238 21.10 3.61 4.05
CA LEU A 238 21.61 4.13 5.32
C LEU A 238 22.32 3.07 6.20
N HIS A 239 22.72 1.92 5.63
CA HIS A 239 23.29 0.77 6.35
C HIS A 239 24.32 1.10 7.47
N GLU A 240 25.21 2.07 7.22
CA GLU A 240 26.29 2.47 8.14
C GLU A 240 25.86 3.54 9.17
N ASN A 241 24.66 4.11 9.02
CA ASN A 241 24.09 5.16 9.87
C ASN A 241 22.53 5.16 9.83
N PRO A 242 21.87 4.05 10.23
CA PRO A 242 20.40 3.95 10.21
C PRO A 242 19.74 4.85 11.27
N PRO A 243 18.50 5.32 11.07
CA PRO A 243 17.77 6.10 12.08
C PRO A 243 17.58 5.31 13.37
N GLU A 244 17.84 5.93 14.53
CA GLU A 244 17.82 5.25 15.85
C GLU A 244 16.49 4.53 16.12
N ALA A 245 15.36 5.21 15.90
CA ALA A 245 14.02 4.64 16.04
C ALA A 245 13.72 3.47 15.08
N ALA A 246 14.48 3.34 13.97
CA ALA A 246 14.39 2.17 13.09
C ALA A 246 15.21 0.99 13.63
N VAL A 247 16.38 1.24 14.22
CA VAL A 247 17.18 0.21 14.92
C VAL A 247 16.37 -0.38 16.08
N GLU A 248 15.76 0.45 16.92
CA GLU A 248 14.87 0.04 18.01
C GLU A 248 13.66 -0.77 17.52
N ALA A 249 13.12 -0.44 16.34
CA ALA A 249 11.98 -1.15 15.76
C ALA A 249 12.37 -2.53 15.22
N ILE A 250 13.57 -2.65 14.65
CA ILE A 250 14.13 -3.91 14.15
C ILE A 250 14.51 -4.84 15.31
N GLN A 251 15.09 -4.31 16.39
CA GLN A 251 15.40 -5.08 17.61
C GLN A 251 14.14 -5.73 18.19
N ARG A 252 13.09 -4.94 18.45
CA ARG A 252 11.78 -5.44 18.91
C ARG A 252 11.14 -6.48 17.99
N SER A 253 11.38 -6.38 16.68
CA SER A 253 10.87 -7.38 15.73
C SER A 253 11.60 -8.74 15.78
N ARG A 254 12.78 -8.80 16.40
CA ARG A 254 13.53 -10.05 16.66
C ARG A 254 13.19 -10.64 18.03
N GLU A 255 13.09 -9.79 19.04
CA GLU A 255 12.65 -10.17 20.39
C GLU A 255 11.31 -10.92 20.34
N LEU A 256 10.34 -10.40 19.57
CA LEU A 256 9.04 -11.05 19.35
C LEU A 256 9.13 -12.44 18.67
N THR A 257 10.13 -12.69 17.82
CA THR A 257 10.32 -14.01 17.19
C THR A 257 11.08 -14.98 18.09
N GLU A 258 11.90 -14.49 19.02
CA GLU A 258 12.62 -15.31 20.00
C GLU A 258 11.70 -15.72 21.19
N ASP A 259 10.78 -14.84 21.60
CA ASP A 259 9.78 -15.13 22.65
C ASP A 259 8.79 -16.26 22.25
N GLU A 260 8.43 -16.38 20.96
CA GLU A 260 7.60 -17.49 20.48
C GLU A 260 8.37 -18.82 20.40
N GLU A 261 9.70 -18.80 20.19
CA GLU A 261 10.53 -20.01 20.23
C GLU A 261 10.81 -20.49 21.68
N TYR A 262 10.73 -19.60 22.68
CA TYR A 262 11.08 -19.91 24.08
C TYR A 262 9.89 -20.14 25.04
N SER A 263 8.65 -20.25 24.54
CA SER A 263 7.45 -20.47 25.37
C SER A 263 7.11 -21.95 25.68
N PHE A 264 8.13 -22.81 25.83
CA PHE A 264 7.95 -24.20 26.33
C PHE A 264 9.15 -24.71 27.15
N ASP A 265 9.41 -24.15 28.33
CA ASP A 265 9.76 -24.91 29.55
C ASP A 265 10.12 -24.02 30.76
N ARG A 266 9.11 -23.67 31.59
CA ARG A 266 9.14 -23.84 33.07
C ARG A 266 7.95 -23.22 33.79
N PHE A 267 7.23 -24.05 34.54
CA PHE A 267 6.69 -23.64 35.84
C PHE A 267 7.73 -23.94 36.93
N SER A 268 7.98 -22.99 37.84
CA SER A 268 7.65 -23.09 39.28
C SER A 268 8.50 -22.19 40.18
N HIS A 269 7.82 -21.57 41.16
CA HIS A 269 8.31 -21.14 42.50
C HIS A 269 9.53 -20.18 42.57
N ASP A 270 9.52 -19.03 43.24
CA ASP A 270 8.67 -18.49 44.31
C ASP A 270 9.13 -17.03 44.63
N GLU A 271 8.46 -16.34 45.55
CA GLU A 271 8.66 -14.92 45.90
C GLU A 271 9.92 -14.66 46.76
N HIS A 272 10.36 -13.39 46.88
CA HIS A 272 10.42 -12.70 48.19
C HIS A 272 10.57 -11.17 48.11
N HIS A 273 9.94 -10.52 49.10
CA HIS A 273 10.02 -9.10 49.52
C HIS A 273 11.47 -8.60 49.83
N SER A 274 11.80 -7.30 49.97
CA SER A 274 10.97 -6.09 50.20
C SER A 274 11.68 -4.74 49.83
N ASN A 275 11.01 -3.62 50.14
CA ASN A 275 11.42 -2.19 50.09
C ASN A 275 12.78 -1.86 50.78
N ASP A 276 13.46 -0.71 50.57
CA ASP A 276 13.08 0.59 51.16
C ASP A 276 13.78 1.86 50.57
N LEU A 277 12.96 2.91 50.41
CA LEU A 277 13.08 4.37 50.70
C LEU A 277 14.38 5.24 50.63
N GLU A 278 14.07 6.53 50.38
CA GLU A 278 14.72 7.80 50.82
C GLU A 278 15.78 8.56 49.96
N THR A 279 15.32 9.69 49.40
CA THR A 279 16.05 10.95 49.12
C THR A 279 15.75 11.95 50.26
N PRO A 280 16.63 12.93 50.60
CA PRO A 280 16.66 14.26 49.92
C PRO A 280 18.08 14.91 49.87
N ASN A 281 18.38 16.09 49.29
CA ASN A 281 17.76 17.41 49.50
C ASN A 281 18.31 18.51 48.53
N GLU A 282 17.76 19.72 48.59
CA GLU A 282 18.01 20.87 47.69
C GLU A 282 19.25 21.74 48.01
N SER A 283 19.66 22.56 47.03
CA SER A 283 20.05 23.97 47.27
C SER A 283 19.93 24.82 45.99
N GLN A 284 19.65 26.13 46.12
CA GLN A 284 19.33 27.06 45.02
C GLN A 284 20.42 28.13 44.84
N ALA A 285 20.72 28.54 43.59
CA ALA A 285 21.39 29.81 43.29
C ALA A 285 21.20 30.28 41.82
N GLU A 286 20.66 31.49 41.68
CA GLU A 286 20.73 32.42 40.53
C GLU A 286 21.10 33.78 41.17
N PRO A 287 21.86 34.72 40.54
CA PRO A 287 21.45 35.31 39.25
C PRO A 287 22.57 35.82 38.30
N LEU A 288 22.22 36.05 37.02
CA LEU A 288 22.34 37.34 36.27
C LEU A 288 22.51 37.19 34.75
N SER A 289 22.03 38.20 34.02
CA SER A 289 21.82 38.17 32.57
C SER A 289 23.05 38.54 31.72
N ILE A 290 23.38 37.69 30.74
CA ILE A 290 24.11 38.06 29.51
C ILE A 290 23.34 37.48 28.31
N ALA A 291 23.26 38.23 27.20
CA ALA A 291 22.46 37.85 26.04
C ALA A 291 22.97 36.55 25.35
N PRO A 292 22.09 35.75 24.70
CA PRO A 292 22.46 34.43 24.21
C PRO A 292 23.45 34.50 23.04
N ARG A 293 24.67 34.00 23.27
CA ARG A 293 25.59 33.62 22.19
C ARG A 293 25.04 32.33 21.57
N ALA A 294 24.94 32.27 20.24
CA ALA A 294 24.31 31.15 19.54
C ALA A 294 24.92 29.79 19.95
N LYS A 295 24.08 28.81 20.28
CA LYS A 295 24.50 27.45 20.65
C LYS A 295 24.77 26.60 19.40
N ASP A 296 25.67 25.62 19.58
CA ASP A 296 26.20 24.68 18.58
C ASP A 296 25.10 24.03 17.71
N PRO A 297 25.25 23.97 16.36
CA PRO A 297 24.31 23.29 15.48
C PRO A 297 24.48 21.76 15.58
N ARG A 298 24.07 21.15 16.70
CA ARG A 298 24.31 19.71 16.95
C ARG A 298 23.31 19.00 17.88
N GLN A 299 22.03 19.08 17.54
CA GLN A 299 21.05 18.05 17.90
C GLN A 299 19.87 18.10 16.93
N PRO A 300 19.63 17.04 16.12
CA PRO A 300 18.37 16.90 15.41
C PRO A 300 17.26 16.66 16.44
N HIS A 301 16.35 17.61 16.61
CA HIS A 301 15.17 17.40 17.44
C HIS A 301 14.28 16.34 16.78
N GLY A 302 13.91 15.29 17.52
CA GLY A 302 13.23 14.10 16.98
C GLY A 302 11.97 14.44 16.18
N GLY A 303 12.02 14.23 14.86
CA GLY A 303 10.98 14.62 13.91
C GLY A 303 10.32 13.42 13.22
N GLY A 304 9.02 13.25 13.46
CA GLY A 304 8.15 12.31 12.75
C GLY A 304 8.19 10.85 13.24
N PRO A 305 7.16 10.04 12.91
CA PRO A 305 7.14 8.61 13.22
C PRO A 305 8.35 7.87 12.66
N LEU A 306 8.93 6.96 13.45
CA LEU A 306 10.14 6.19 13.10
C LEU A 306 11.30 7.04 12.52
N GLY A 307 11.51 8.24 13.05
CA GLY A 307 12.67 9.09 12.76
C GLY A 307 12.68 9.71 11.35
N GLU A 308 11.50 9.96 10.76
CA GLU A 308 11.38 10.31 9.35
C GLU A 308 12.14 11.57 8.91
N SER A 309 12.18 12.63 9.71
CA SER A 309 12.97 13.83 9.38
C SER A 309 14.47 13.51 9.31
N VAL A 310 14.96 12.67 10.23
CA VAL A 310 16.38 12.25 10.29
C VAL A 310 16.72 11.34 9.10
N ARG A 311 15.78 10.48 8.67
CA ARG A 311 15.91 9.67 7.45
C ARG A 311 16.05 10.56 6.21
N ALA A 312 15.18 11.55 6.06
CA ALA A 312 15.23 12.50 4.94
C ALA A 312 16.53 13.32 4.91
N GLU A 313 16.97 13.85 6.07
CA GLU A 313 18.25 14.57 6.19
C GLU A 313 19.45 13.71 5.77
N ARG A 314 19.54 12.46 6.26
CA ARG A 314 20.65 11.54 5.95
C ARG A 314 20.63 11.07 4.48
N LEU A 315 19.46 10.84 3.89
CA LEU A 315 19.35 10.52 2.46
C LEU A 315 19.76 11.71 1.57
N CYS A 316 19.43 12.94 1.98
CA CYS A 316 19.91 14.13 1.28
C CYS A 316 21.39 14.46 1.56
N GLU A 317 21.96 13.99 2.66
CA GLU A 317 23.42 13.98 2.85
C GLU A 317 24.12 12.99 1.92
N LEU A 318 23.60 11.76 1.80
CA LEU A 318 24.06 10.74 0.86
C LEU A 318 24.03 11.26 -0.59
N ALA A 319 22.94 11.93 -0.98
CA ALA A 319 22.79 12.57 -2.29
C ALA A 319 23.84 13.68 -2.55
N ARG A 320 24.09 14.56 -1.57
CA ARG A 320 25.11 15.62 -1.68
C ARG A 320 26.55 15.06 -1.69
N THR A 321 26.82 14.00 -0.92
CA THR A 321 28.18 13.51 -0.64
C THR A 321 28.58 12.33 -1.53
N GLU A 322 28.12 11.11 -1.24
CA GLU A 322 28.46 9.91 -2.02
C GLU A 322 28.02 10.02 -3.48
N TYR A 323 26.85 10.61 -3.74
CA TYR A 323 26.33 10.81 -5.09
C TYR A 323 26.73 12.16 -5.70
N LYS A 324 27.52 12.98 -4.99
CA LYS A 324 28.12 14.25 -5.47
C LYS A 324 27.12 15.25 -6.06
N GLY A 325 25.88 15.29 -5.55
CA GLY A 325 24.81 16.14 -6.09
C GLY A 325 24.31 15.72 -7.47
N ARG A 326 24.48 14.44 -7.86
CA ARG A 326 23.95 13.85 -9.11
C ARG A 326 22.52 13.31 -8.97
N ILE A 327 21.97 13.40 -7.76
CA ILE A 327 20.61 13.02 -7.37
C ILE A 327 20.03 14.20 -6.60
N ASP A 328 18.86 14.68 -7.01
CA ASP A 328 18.18 15.86 -6.47
C ASP A 328 17.27 15.50 -5.27
N GLY A 329 16.91 14.21 -5.13
CA GLY A 329 16.00 13.70 -4.09
C GLY A 329 15.71 12.20 -4.19
N ILE A 330 14.86 11.71 -3.29
CA ILE A 330 14.41 10.31 -3.19
C ILE A 330 12.92 10.23 -3.52
N LEU A 331 12.54 9.38 -4.48
CA LEU A 331 11.15 9.06 -4.82
C LEU A 331 10.76 7.74 -4.13
N ARG A 332 9.57 7.70 -3.54
CA ARG A 332 9.07 6.55 -2.77
C ARG A 332 7.54 6.62 -2.62
N MET A 333 6.93 5.68 -1.90
CA MET A 333 5.47 5.64 -1.74
C MET A 333 5.05 5.39 -0.29
N GLU A 334 4.09 6.18 0.20
CA GLU A 334 3.39 5.97 1.47
C GLU A 334 1.92 5.63 1.18
N ALA A 335 0.96 6.52 1.47
CA ALA A 335 -0.39 6.39 0.96
C ALA A 335 -0.42 6.62 -0.55
N GLY A 336 0.18 7.73 -1.02
CA GLY A 336 0.48 8.00 -2.43
C GLY A 336 1.98 8.05 -2.69
N PHE A 337 2.37 8.40 -3.92
CA PHE A 337 3.78 8.66 -4.25
C PHE A 337 4.23 10.02 -3.71
N GLU A 338 5.44 10.06 -3.15
CA GLU A 338 6.06 11.26 -2.59
C GLU A 338 7.56 11.35 -2.93
N ILE A 339 8.08 12.59 -2.94
CA ILE A 339 9.49 12.89 -3.15
C ILE A 339 10.04 13.62 -1.93
N ILE A 340 11.08 13.08 -1.29
CA ILE A 340 12.00 13.89 -0.48
C ILE A 340 12.90 14.63 -1.45
N LEU A 341 12.70 15.93 -1.63
CA LEU A 341 13.55 16.77 -2.49
C LEU A 341 14.53 17.54 -1.63
N CYS A 342 15.82 17.53 -1.98
CA CYS A 342 16.88 17.97 -1.08
C CYS A 342 17.05 19.50 -1.02
N ASP A 343 16.67 20.24 -2.07
CA ASP A 343 16.53 21.70 -2.02
C ASP A 343 15.39 22.20 -2.93
N PHE A 344 14.28 22.60 -2.32
CA PHE A 344 13.15 23.23 -3.00
C PHE A 344 13.53 24.51 -3.76
N ALA A 345 14.40 25.36 -3.18
CA ALA A 345 14.76 26.65 -3.76
C ALA A 345 15.67 26.50 -4.99
N GLN A 346 16.53 25.49 -4.99
CA GLN A 346 17.35 25.13 -6.15
C GLN A 346 16.47 24.63 -7.33
N HIS A 347 15.50 23.77 -7.04
CA HIS A 347 14.87 22.90 -8.06
C HIS A 347 13.46 23.29 -8.49
N LEU A 348 12.73 24.09 -7.69
CA LEU A 348 11.30 24.39 -7.90
C LEU A 348 11.01 25.88 -8.04
N ASP A 349 10.10 26.24 -8.92
CA ASP A 349 9.39 27.52 -8.92
C ASP A 349 8.12 27.41 -8.08
N VAL A 350 7.74 28.49 -7.40
CA VAL A 350 6.46 28.61 -6.68
C VAL A 350 5.37 28.96 -7.70
N VAL A 351 4.31 28.15 -7.78
CA VAL A 351 3.14 28.41 -8.63
C VAL A 351 2.08 29.16 -7.82
N SER A 352 1.76 28.65 -6.63
CA SER A 352 0.80 29.26 -5.71
C SER A 352 1.05 28.79 -4.28
N ILE A 353 0.63 29.63 -3.33
CA ILE A 353 0.48 29.27 -1.92
C ILE A 353 -0.93 29.73 -1.53
N VAL A 354 -1.78 28.81 -1.11
CA VAL A 354 -3.18 29.08 -0.76
C VAL A 354 -3.48 28.57 0.64
N ALA A 355 -4.29 29.31 1.39
CA ALA A 355 -4.75 28.86 2.70
C ALA A 355 -5.75 27.70 2.53
N ALA A 356 -5.54 26.61 3.28
CA ALA A 356 -6.48 25.50 3.38
C ALA A 356 -7.61 25.83 4.38
N ASP A 357 -8.77 25.19 4.24
CA ASP A 357 -9.88 25.35 5.18
C ASP A 357 -9.54 24.67 6.53
N PRO A 358 -9.52 25.40 7.66
CA PRO A 358 -9.11 24.86 8.96
C PRO A 358 -10.17 23.95 9.62
N VAL A 359 -11.28 23.71 8.92
CA VAL A 359 -12.41 22.86 9.34
C VAL A 359 -12.48 21.58 8.50
N THR A 360 -12.39 21.65 7.17
CA THR A 360 -12.54 20.46 6.29
C THR A 360 -11.24 19.81 5.86
N ASP A 361 -10.16 20.57 5.67
CA ASP A 361 -9.05 20.13 4.81
C ASP A 361 -7.96 19.34 5.56
N GLY A 362 -8.09 19.20 6.89
CA GLY A 362 -7.12 18.53 7.74
C GLY A 362 -7.75 17.39 8.56
N PRO A 363 -7.18 16.17 8.57
CA PRO A 363 -7.67 15.09 9.42
C PRO A 363 -7.41 15.42 10.89
N GLY A 364 -8.44 15.94 11.56
CA GLY A 364 -8.54 16.01 13.00
C GLY A 364 -8.86 14.64 13.61
N SER A 365 -8.93 14.56 14.93
CA SER A 365 -9.35 13.36 15.68
C SER A 365 -10.87 13.11 15.60
N GLY A 366 -11.43 13.25 14.40
CA GLY A 366 -12.85 13.31 14.10
C GLY A 366 -13.16 13.83 12.68
N ALA A 367 -12.27 13.55 11.71
CA ALA A 367 -12.58 13.74 10.29
C ALA A 367 -13.85 12.97 9.91
N CYS A 368 -14.68 13.49 9.00
CA CYS A 368 -15.85 12.74 8.55
C CYS A 368 -15.41 11.58 7.64
N GLY A 369 -16.20 10.49 7.63
CA GLY A 369 -15.97 9.37 6.71
C GLY A 369 -15.93 9.83 5.25
N ASP A 370 -16.79 10.80 4.92
CA ASP A 370 -16.87 11.56 3.68
C ASP A 370 -15.51 12.14 3.21
N ASP A 371 -14.74 12.74 4.13
CA ASP A 371 -13.46 13.39 3.83
C ASP A 371 -12.38 12.34 3.53
N MET A 372 -12.41 11.23 4.30
CA MET A 372 -11.52 10.08 4.12
C MET A 372 -11.84 9.30 2.83
N LEU A 373 -13.10 9.21 2.42
CA LEU A 373 -13.47 8.63 1.12
C LEU A 373 -12.84 9.43 -0.03
N SER A 374 -12.96 10.76 -0.01
CA SER A 374 -12.35 11.64 -1.02
C SER A 374 -10.82 11.44 -1.08
N TYR A 375 -10.15 11.42 0.08
CA TYR A 375 -8.71 11.14 0.17
C TYR A 375 -8.33 9.78 -0.44
N TYR A 376 -9.04 8.69 -0.10
CA TYR A 376 -8.76 7.38 -0.66
C TYR A 376 -9.14 7.26 -2.14
N GLN A 377 -10.14 8.00 -2.64
CA GLN A 377 -10.44 8.07 -4.07
C GLN A 377 -9.32 8.77 -4.85
N ALA A 378 -8.84 9.92 -4.38
CA ALA A 378 -7.73 10.65 -4.99
C ALA A 378 -6.45 9.80 -5.02
N VAL A 379 -6.10 9.18 -3.90
CA VAL A 379 -4.96 8.26 -3.76
C VAL A 379 -5.14 7.02 -4.66
N ALA A 380 -6.24 6.28 -4.54
CA ALA A 380 -6.48 5.06 -5.33
C ALA A 380 -6.60 5.31 -6.84
N SER A 381 -6.88 6.53 -7.29
CA SER A 381 -6.84 6.90 -8.70
C SER A 381 -5.46 6.72 -9.37
N ARG A 382 -4.40 6.44 -8.59
CA ARG A 382 -3.03 6.11 -9.06
C ARG A 382 -2.67 4.63 -8.94
N TYR A 383 -3.64 3.76 -8.70
CA TYR A 383 -3.47 2.29 -8.65
C TYR A 383 -2.73 1.72 -9.86
N ASP A 384 -3.04 2.18 -11.07
CA ASP A 384 -2.44 1.71 -12.32
C ASP A 384 -1.31 2.63 -12.85
N GLY A 385 -1.00 3.72 -12.13
CA GLY A 385 0.12 4.64 -12.42
C GLY A 385 -0.16 6.10 -12.04
N ILE A 386 0.91 6.91 -11.91
CA ILE A 386 0.82 8.35 -11.55
C ILE A 386 0.38 9.30 -12.70
N GLY A 387 0.15 8.76 -13.90
CA GLY A 387 -0.36 9.48 -15.08
C GLY A 387 0.70 10.22 -15.91
N GLY A 388 0.65 9.99 -17.23
CA GLY A 388 1.48 10.68 -18.22
C GLY A 388 2.99 10.48 -18.05
N GLU A 389 3.78 11.36 -18.67
CA GLU A 389 5.25 11.36 -18.58
C GLU A 389 5.78 12.03 -17.29
N ARG A 390 4.97 12.10 -16.21
CA ARG A 390 5.35 12.80 -14.95
C ARG A 390 6.60 12.20 -14.29
N VAL A 391 6.87 10.91 -14.49
CA VAL A 391 8.14 10.23 -14.17
C VAL A 391 8.46 9.24 -15.28
N SER A 392 9.72 9.18 -15.71
CA SER A 392 10.28 8.06 -16.48
C SER A 392 11.31 7.29 -15.65
N LEU A 393 11.34 5.97 -15.76
CA LEU A 393 12.29 5.10 -15.05
C LEU A 393 13.37 4.54 -15.99
N GLY A 394 14.62 4.58 -15.54
CA GLY A 394 15.78 3.97 -16.21
C GLY A 394 15.84 2.45 -16.04
N TYR A 395 14.79 1.73 -16.47
CA TYR A 395 14.63 0.28 -16.31
C TYR A 395 15.85 -0.54 -16.74
N ASP A 396 16.57 -0.09 -17.77
CA ASP A 396 17.76 -0.78 -18.30
C ASP A 396 18.92 -0.92 -17.29
N ASN A 397 18.96 -0.09 -16.24
CA ASN A 397 20.03 -0.12 -15.22
C ASN A 397 19.50 -0.31 -13.79
N PHE A 398 18.24 -0.73 -13.64
CA PHE A 398 17.66 -0.93 -12.31
C PHE A 398 18.42 -2.01 -11.52
N LEU A 399 18.42 -1.86 -10.19
CA LEU A 399 19.07 -2.77 -9.27
C LEU A 399 18.01 -3.41 -8.39
N THR A 400 18.13 -4.69 -8.08
CA THR A 400 17.22 -5.38 -7.16
C THR A 400 17.93 -6.45 -6.35
N LEU A 401 17.59 -6.55 -5.07
CA LEU A 401 18.16 -7.55 -4.16
C LEU A 401 17.70 -8.97 -4.50
N PHE A 402 16.59 -9.15 -5.24
CA PHE A 402 16.20 -10.44 -5.81
C PHE A 402 17.26 -11.04 -6.75
N ALA A 403 18.21 -10.23 -7.25
CA ALA A 403 19.33 -10.64 -8.09
C ALA A 403 20.68 -10.68 -7.33
N VAL A 404 20.66 -10.63 -5.99
CA VAL A 404 21.85 -10.74 -5.12
C VAL A 404 21.73 -12.00 -4.27
N GLU A 405 22.76 -12.85 -4.33
CA GLU A 405 22.80 -14.13 -3.60
C GLU A 405 22.86 -13.88 -2.09
N ASP A 406 22.09 -14.67 -1.35
CA ASP A 406 21.89 -14.62 0.10
C ASP A 406 21.45 -13.28 0.74
N ALA A 407 21.38 -12.15 0.03
CA ALA A 407 21.06 -10.84 0.62
C ALA A 407 19.62 -10.71 1.17
N LEU A 408 18.73 -11.64 0.81
CA LEU A 408 17.33 -11.69 1.24
C LEU A 408 17.00 -12.98 1.98
N TYR A 409 16.02 -12.90 2.87
CA TYR A 409 15.19 -14.03 3.29
C TYR A 409 13.72 -13.69 3.03
N PHE A 410 12.85 -14.69 3.09
CA PHE A 410 11.40 -14.46 3.15
C PHE A 410 10.93 -14.73 4.58
N ASP A 411 10.13 -13.83 5.13
CA ASP A 411 9.51 -14.04 6.44
C ASP A 411 8.37 -15.07 6.38
N GLU A 412 7.87 -15.45 7.55
CA GLU A 412 6.75 -16.38 7.75
C GLU A 412 5.46 -15.99 7.00
N THR A 413 5.30 -14.70 6.67
CA THR A 413 4.17 -14.19 5.88
C THR A 413 4.44 -14.15 4.38
N GLY A 414 5.58 -14.70 3.94
CA GLY A 414 6.00 -14.82 2.55
C GLY A 414 6.58 -13.52 1.97
N ARG A 415 7.01 -12.56 2.79
CA ARG A 415 7.49 -11.25 2.32
C ARG A 415 9.01 -11.18 2.35
N PRO A 416 9.67 -10.58 1.34
CA PRO A 416 11.12 -10.45 1.32
C PRO A 416 11.57 -9.49 2.43
N ARG A 417 12.65 -9.84 3.11
CA ARG A 417 13.32 -9.05 4.15
C ARG A 417 14.82 -9.00 3.88
N VAL A 418 15.47 -7.88 4.19
CA VAL A 418 16.91 -7.69 3.94
C VAL A 418 17.72 -8.30 5.09
N LYS A 419 18.71 -9.16 4.76
CA LYS A 419 19.70 -9.61 5.75
C LYS A 419 20.64 -8.45 6.08
N ASN A 420 20.69 -8.06 7.36
CA ASN A 420 21.55 -6.97 7.83
C ASN A 420 23.01 -7.43 7.98
N GLU A 421 23.66 -7.73 6.86
CA GLU A 421 25.02 -8.27 6.77
C GLU A 421 25.87 -7.42 5.83
N THR A 422 26.87 -6.71 6.37
CA THR A 422 27.65 -5.71 5.63
C THR A 422 28.34 -6.26 4.38
N ASP A 423 28.80 -7.51 4.40
CA ASP A 423 29.45 -8.15 3.24
C ASP A 423 28.48 -8.44 2.08
N LEU A 424 27.19 -8.64 2.36
CA LEU A 424 26.14 -8.80 1.35
C LEU A 424 25.62 -7.44 0.85
N ILE A 425 25.48 -6.47 1.75
CA ILE A 425 24.88 -5.16 1.44
C ILE A 425 25.87 -4.17 0.81
N ALA A 426 27.11 -4.09 1.29
CA ALA A 426 28.08 -3.12 0.78
C ALA A 426 28.40 -3.26 -0.73
N PRO A 427 28.45 -4.47 -1.34
CA PRO A 427 28.51 -4.62 -2.80
C PRO A 427 27.31 -4.00 -3.53
N PHE A 428 26.11 -4.08 -2.95
CA PHE A 428 24.90 -3.51 -3.53
C PHE A 428 24.82 -1.98 -3.34
N LYS A 429 25.15 -1.46 -2.15
CA LYS A 429 25.29 -0.01 -1.91
C LYS A 429 26.29 0.62 -2.89
N ARG A 430 27.42 -0.05 -3.17
CA ARG A 430 28.37 0.38 -4.21
C ARG A 430 27.73 0.46 -5.60
N LYS A 431 26.95 -0.55 -6.03
CA LYS A 431 26.20 -0.50 -7.30
C LYS A 431 25.21 0.67 -7.34
N ILE A 432 24.49 0.96 -6.26
CA ILE A 432 23.56 2.09 -6.18
C ILE A 432 24.32 3.42 -6.34
N ARG A 433 25.46 3.58 -5.66
CA ARG A 433 26.30 4.78 -5.80
C ARG A 433 26.84 4.93 -7.23
N ASP A 434 27.30 3.85 -7.84
CA ASP A 434 27.86 3.88 -9.19
C ASP A 434 26.75 4.14 -10.25
N LEU A 435 25.52 3.66 -10.00
CA LEU A 435 24.29 4.03 -10.72
C LEU A 435 23.97 5.52 -10.55
N ALA A 436 23.98 6.06 -9.33
CA ALA A 436 23.72 7.48 -9.07
C ALA A 436 24.78 8.41 -9.73
N LEU A 437 26.03 7.98 -9.76
CA LEU A 437 27.13 8.72 -10.40
C LEU A 437 27.14 8.61 -11.94
N SER A 438 26.40 7.66 -12.53
CA SER A 438 26.26 7.49 -13.99
C SER A 438 25.78 8.77 -14.70
N ASP A 439 25.97 8.82 -16.02
CA ASP A 439 25.56 9.98 -16.83
C ASP A 439 24.06 9.97 -17.20
N ARG A 440 23.45 11.14 -17.38
CA ARG A 440 22.01 11.27 -17.65
C ARG A 440 21.61 10.72 -19.02
N THR A 441 22.54 10.59 -19.97
CA THR A 441 22.32 9.83 -21.23
C THR A 441 22.05 8.34 -20.99
N THR A 442 22.35 7.82 -19.80
CA THR A 442 22.07 6.42 -19.43
C THR A 442 20.65 6.17 -18.90
N ASP A 443 19.89 7.24 -18.65
CA ASP A 443 18.53 7.21 -18.09
C ASP A 443 17.48 6.88 -19.17
N GLN A 444 17.81 7.01 -20.46
CA GLN A 444 17.01 6.50 -21.58
C GLN A 444 17.32 5.01 -21.84
N GLY A 445 16.27 4.21 -22.02
CA GLY A 445 16.36 2.76 -22.20
C GLY A 445 15.02 2.14 -22.64
N MET A 446 14.96 0.81 -22.68
CA MET A 446 13.71 0.10 -23.02
C MET A 446 12.70 0.14 -21.87
N ASP A 447 11.43 0.39 -22.19
CA ASP A 447 10.31 0.25 -21.25
C ASP A 447 9.98 -1.23 -21.03
N TRP A 448 10.65 -1.82 -20.04
CA TRP A 448 10.42 -3.20 -19.64
C TRP A 448 9.09 -3.39 -18.87
N GLN A 449 8.46 -2.32 -18.36
CA GLN A 449 7.13 -2.39 -17.76
C GLN A 449 6.08 -2.66 -18.85
N ALA A 450 6.09 -1.91 -19.96
CA ALA A 450 5.21 -2.16 -21.10
C ALA A 450 5.36 -3.59 -21.68
N VAL A 451 6.59 -4.13 -21.71
CA VAL A 451 6.83 -5.54 -22.08
C VAL A 451 6.16 -6.50 -21.08
N SER A 452 6.33 -6.24 -19.78
CA SER A 452 5.75 -7.05 -18.70
C SER A 452 4.22 -7.02 -18.74
N ASP A 453 3.62 -5.86 -19.02
CA ASP A 453 2.18 -5.69 -19.16
C ASP A 453 1.60 -6.42 -20.36
N MET A 454 2.30 -6.41 -21.51
CA MET A 454 1.88 -7.17 -22.69
C MET A 454 1.82 -8.68 -22.41
N ILE A 455 2.69 -9.20 -21.53
CA ILE A 455 2.67 -10.59 -21.08
C ILE A 455 1.56 -10.83 -20.05
N THR A 456 1.42 -9.96 -19.04
CA THR A 456 0.36 -10.04 -18.02
C THR A 456 -1.03 -10.00 -18.66
N THR A 457 -1.33 -8.98 -19.48
CA THR A 457 -2.61 -8.81 -20.19
C THR A 457 -2.95 -9.98 -21.11
N ARG A 458 -1.94 -10.68 -21.65
CA ARG A 458 -2.14 -11.84 -22.54
C ARG A 458 -2.54 -13.12 -21.79
N TYR A 459 -2.06 -13.30 -20.56
CA TYR A 459 -2.13 -14.59 -19.86
C TYR A 459 -2.86 -14.56 -18.51
N ALA A 460 -3.01 -13.40 -17.85
CA ALA A 460 -3.49 -13.32 -16.47
C ALA A 460 -4.88 -13.93 -16.27
N ASP A 461 -5.87 -13.48 -17.04
CA ASP A 461 -7.26 -13.93 -16.90
C ASP A 461 -7.42 -15.40 -17.29
N ARG A 462 -6.69 -15.83 -18.33
CA ARG A 462 -6.67 -17.23 -18.78
C ARG A 462 -6.04 -18.15 -17.73
N ILE A 463 -4.94 -17.76 -17.09
CA ILE A 463 -4.32 -18.52 -15.99
C ILE A 463 -5.25 -18.54 -14.77
N ALA A 464 -5.96 -17.44 -14.47
CA ALA A 464 -6.93 -17.41 -13.39
C ALA A 464 -8.11 -18.36 -13.64
N TYR A 465 -8.69 -18.35 -14.85
CA TYR A 465 -9.80 -19.22 -15.26
C TYR A 465 -9.39 -20.70 -15.31
N LEU A 466 -8.22 -21.01 -15.88
CA LEU A 466 -7.64 -22.36 -15.85
C LEU A 466 -7.27 -22.83 -14.43
N ALA A 467 -7.13 -21.92 -13.45
CA ALA A 467 -6.84 -22.26 -12.06
C ALA A 467 -8.08 -22.28 -11.14
N SER A 468 -9.22 -21.72 -11.56
CA SER A 468 -10.39 -21.56 -10.68
C SER A 468 -11.01 -22.91 -10.33
N GLY A 469 -11.26 -23.76 -11.32
CA GLY A 469 -12.01 -25.01 -11.21
C GLY A 469 -13.35 -25.01 -11.93
N GLU A 470 -13.72 -23.93 -12.62
CA GLU A 470 -14.96 -23.82 -13.41
C GLU A 470 -15.01 -24.76 -14.63
N ILE A 471 -13.86 -25.24 -15.11
CA ILE A 471 -13.78 -26.14 -16.26
C ILE A 471 -13.87 -27.60 -15.77
N GLU A 472 -15.06 -28.19 -15.82
CA GLU A 472 -15.31 -29.57 -15.37
C GLU A 472 -14.77 -30.65 -16.34
N ASN A 473 -14.47 -30.30 -17.59
CA ASN A 473 -14.10 -31.24 -18.64
C ASN A 473 -12.62 -31.12 -19.05
N VAL A 474 -11.90 -32.25 -19.03
CA VAL A 474 -10.47 -32.31 -19.40
C VAL A 474 -10.19 -31.90 -20.86
N GLN A 475 -11.11 -32.14 -21.80
CA GLN A 475 -10.91 -31.73 -23.19
C GLN A 475 -11.10 -30.23 -23.39
N ASP A 476 -12.06 -29.61 -22.69
CA ASP A 476 -12.25 -28.16 -22.71
C ASP A 476 -11.09 -27.43 -22.02
N PHE A 477 -10.54 -28.02 -20.94
CA PHE A 477 -9.33 -27.55 -20.28
C PHE A 477 -8.12 -27.60 -21.22
N ARG A 478 -7.86 -28.76 -21.84
CA ARG A 478 -6.81 -28.93 -22.87
C ARG A 478 -6.97 -27.91 -24.00
N ALA A 479 -8.21 -27.66 -24.43
CA ALA A 479 -8.51 -26.72 -25.50
C ALA A 479 -8.28 -25.25 -25.08
N GLU A 480 -8.57 -24.84 -23.84
CA GLU A 480 -8.31 -23.49 -23.36
C GLU A 480 -6.82 -23.23 -23.12
N ALA A 481 -6.10 -24.20 -22.53
CA ALA A 481 -4.64 -24.15 -22.43
C ALA A 481 -3.97 -24.11 -23.83
N GLY A 482 -4.46 -24.93 -24.77
CA GLY A 482 -4.02 -24.91 -26.17
C GLY A 482 -4.34 -23.60 -26.89
N ARG A 483 -5.49 -22.96 -26.61
CA ARG A 483 -5.84 -21.62 -27.14
C ARG A 483 -4.85 -20.54 -26.72
N ALA A 484 -4.21 -20.66 -25.54
CA ALA A 484 -3.19 -19.74 -25.06
C ALA A 484 -1.94 -19.71 -25.97
N ILE A 485 -1.42 -20.90 -26.30
CA ILE A 485 -0.17 -21.07 -27.05
C ILE A 485 -0.38 -21.13 -28.57
N ARG A 486 -1.61 -21.35 -29.05
CA ARG A 486 -1.97 -21.50 -30.48
C ARG A 486 -1.28 -20.52 -31.45
N PRO A 487 -1.14 -19.20 -31.16
CA PRO A 487 -0.48 -18.26 -32.06
C PRO A 487 1.02 -18.52 -32.29
N HIS A 488 1.65 -19.39 -31.48
CA HIS A 488 3.07 -19.73 -31.54
C HIS A 488 3.33 -21.14 -32.11
N ILE A 489 2.27 -21.86 -32.51
CA ILE A 489 2.34 -23.22 -33.07
C ILE A 489 2.65 -23.17 -34.57
N ASP A 490 3.56 -24.01 -35.05
CA ASP A 490 3.77 -24.24 -36.49
C ASP A 490 3.14 -25.57 -36.92
N TYR A 491 1.90 -25.51 -37.42
CA TYR A 491 1.18 -26.70 -37.86
C TYR A 491 1.77 -27.38 -39.11
N GLY A 492 2.67 -26.72 -39.86
CA GLY A 492 3.42 -27.32 -40.96
C GLY A 492 4.67 -28.07 -40.50
N ASN A 493 5.23 -27.72 -39.34
CA ASN A 493 6.45 -28.31 -38.79
C ASN A 493 6.40 -28.34 -37.25
N ARG A 494 5.54 -29.21 -36.70
CA ARG A 494 5.29 -29.31 -35.25
C ARG A 494 6.59 -29.61 -34.48
N ASN A 495 6.93 -28.73 -33.54
CA ASN A 495 8.11 -28.90 -32.67
C ASN A 495 7.89 -28.14 -31.36
N THR A 496 7.47 -28.84 -30.31
CA THR A 496 7.08 -28.24 -29.02
C THR A 496 8.17 -27.32 -28.44
N SER A 497 9.44 -27.67 -28.57
CA SER A 497 10.55 -26.83 -28.08
C SER A 497 10.63 -25.48 -28.82
N ARG A 498 10.49 -25.47 -30.15
CA ARG A 498 10.46 -24.23 -30.97
C ARG A 498 9.14 -23.47 -30.84
N GLU A 499 8.05 -24.14 -30.48
CA GLU A 499 6.75 -23.51 -30.19
C GLU A 499 6.79 -22.78 -28.85
N ILE A 500 7.34 -23.42 -27.81
CA ILE A 500 7.64 -22.78 -26.53
C ILE A 500 8.63 -21.63 -26.72
N GLU A 501 9.75 -21.81 -27.44
CA GLU A 501 10.74 -20.73 -27.65
C GLU A 501 10.14 -19.47 -28.31
N ARG A 502 9.27 -19.65 -29.32
CA ARG A 502 8.56 -18.52 -29.96
C ARG A 502 7.55 -17.87 -29.03
N CYS A 503 6.89 -18.65 -28.17
CA CYS A 503 6.01 -18.14 -27.14
C CYS A 503 6.78 -17.34 -26.07
N SER A 504 7.91 -17.85 -25.58
CA SER A 504 8.80 -17.19 -24.61
C SER A 504 9.35 -15.85 -25.09
N LYS A 505 9.52 -15.69 -26.42
CA LYS A 505 9.97 -14.45 -27.08
C LYS A 505 8.87 -13.44 -27.38
N TYR A 506 7.61 -13.71 -27.02
CA TYR A 506 6.52 -12.73 -27.16
C TYR A 506 6.81 -11.43 -26.37
N ALA A 507 6.45 -10.28 -26.96
CA ALA A 507 6.68 -8.91 -26.46
C ALA A 507 8.15 -8.47 -26.24
N LEU A 508 9.11 -9.41 -26.19
CA LEU A 508 10.54 -9.11 -26.03
C LEU A 508 11.18 -8.54 -27.31
N PRO A 509 12.27 -7.75 -27.19
CA PRO A 509 13.03 -7.28 -28.34
C PRO A 509 13.71 -8.46 -29.06
N SER A 510 13.85 -8.37 -30.38
CA SER A 510 14.38 -9.47 -31.22
C SER A 510 15.83 -9.87 -30.89
N THR A 511 16.58 -8.97 -30.23
CA THR A 511 17.95 -9.21 -29.75
C THR A 511 18.01 -9.09 -28.24
N ARG A 512 18.38 -10.18 -27.55
CA ARG A 512 18.78 -10.17 -26.14
C ARG A 512 19.97 -9.22 -25.94
N PRO A 513 19.97 -8.33 -24.93
CA PRO A 513 21.15 -7.52 -24.60
C PRO A 513 22.38 -8.39 -24.32
N SER A 514 23.51 -8.06 -24.94
CA SER A 514 24.71 -8.89 -24.96
C SER A 514 25.71 -8.58 -23.84
N GLY A 515 26.00 -9.55 -22.98
CA GLY A 515 27.11 -9.47 -22.01
C GLY A 515 26.93 -8.37 -20.96
N SER A 516 27.81 -7.36 -20.98
CA SER A 516 27.72 -6.17 -20.11
C SER A 516 26.72 -5.11 -20.60
N ALA A 517 25.92 -5.41 -21.62
CA ALA A 517 24.84 -4.54 -22.07
C ALA A 517 23.73 -4.42 -21.02
N LYS A 518 23.15 -3.21 -20.95
CA LYS A 518 22.03 -2.84 -20.08
C LYS A 518 20.76 -3.62 -20.47
N GLY A 519 19.79 -3.70 -19.55
CA GLY A 519 18.52 -4.38 -19.77
C GLY A 519 18.58 -5.91 -19.70
N GLY A 520 19.78 -6.51 -19.64
CA GLY A 520 19.95 -7.97 -19.58
C GLY A 520 19.16 -8.63 -18.44
N LEU A 521 19.18 -8.05 -17.23
CA LEU A 521 18.43 -8.56 -16.07
C LEU A 521 16.91 -8.54 -16.29
N ALA A 522 16.39 -7.48 -16.92
CA ALA A 522 14.97 -7.36 -17.22
C ALA A 522 14.56 -8.36 -18.33
N TYR A 523 15.31 -8.40 -19.44
CA TYR A 523 15.11 -9.38 -20.51
C TYR A 523 15.11 -10.81 -19.95
N ASP A 524 16.12 -11.19 -19.15
CA ASP A 524 16.30 -12.56 -18.67
C ASP A 524 15.20 -12.97 -17.70
N SER A 525 14.77 -12.07 -16.82
CA SER A 525 13.68 -12.33 -15.87
C SER A 525 12.34 -12.48 -16.60
N ILE A 526 12.04 -11.56 -17.52
CA ILE A 526 10.81 -11.58 -18.33
C ILE A 526 10.76 -12.80 -19.25
N TYR A 527 11.88 -13.14 -19.91
CA TYR A 527 12.00 -14.35 -20.73
C TYR A 527 11.82 -15.63 -19.89
N THR A 528 12.38 -15.67 -18.68
CA THR A 528 12.24 -16.82 -17.77
C THR A 528 10.78 -17.00 -17.33
N VAL A 529 10.12 -15.93 -16.88
CA VAL A 529 8.69 -15.92 -16.53
C VAL A 529 7.81 -16.36 -17.70
N ASN A 530 7.97 -15.73 -18.86
CA ASN A 530 7.18 -16.07 -20.04
C ASN A 530 7.47 -17.49 -20.54
N SER A 531 8.72 -17.98 -20.43
CA SER A 531 9.05 -19.37 -20.78
C SER A 531 8.47 -20.40 -19.82
N ILE A 532 8.29 -20.06 -18.54
CA ILE A 532 7.58 -20.90 -17.58
C ILE A 532 6.08 -20.92 -17.90
N ILE A 533 5.47 -19.76 -18.16
CA ILE A 533 4.07 -19.65 -18.63
C ILE A 533 3.83 -20.50 -19.88
N CYS A 534 4.62 -20.27 -20.94
CA CYS A 534 4.47 -20.94 -22.22
C CYS A 534 4.69 -22.46 -22.13
N ARG A 535 5.65 -22.91 -21.32
CA ARG A 535 5.84 -24.34 -21.06
C ARG A 535 4.67 -24.93 -20.29
N THR A 536 4.29 -24.35 -19.15
CA THR A 536 3.22 -24.91 -18.33
C THR A 536 1.88 -24.92 -19.07
N LEU A 537 1.60 -23.94 -19.95
CA LEU A 537 0.42 -23.95 -20.83
C LEU A 537 0.50 -25.00 -21.95
N SER A 538 1.69 -25.23 -22.52
CA SER A 538 1.93 -26.33 -23.46
C SER A 538 1.68 -27.68 -22.82
N ASP A 539 2.30 -27.93 -21.66
CA ASP A 539 2.19 -29.17 -20.91
C ASP A 539 0.73 -29.35 -20.40
N ALA A 540 0.06 -28.27 -19.96
CA ALA A 540 -1.36 -28.24 -19.60
C ALA A 540 -2.31 -28.59 -20.76
N SER A 541 -1.93 -28.31 -22.01
CA SER A 541 -2.72 -28.68 -23.20
C SER A 541 -2.69 -30.18 -23.51
N ALA A 542 -1.83 -30.95 -22.84
CA ALA A 542 -1.62 -32.38 -23.06
C ALA A 542 -1.98 -33.30 -21.86
N ILE A 543 -2.36 -32.74 -20.71
CA ILE A 543 -2.67 -33.48 -19.46
C ILE A 543 -3.65 -34.65 -19.65
N ASP A 544 -3.51 -35.73 -18.89
CA ASP A 544 -4.46 -36.84 -18.91
C ASP A 544 -5.63 -36.67 -17.92
N THR A 545 -5.46 -35.87 -16.86
CA THR A 545 -6.51 -35.64 -15.86
C THR A 545 -6.68 -34.16 -15.54
N LEU A 546 -7.92 -33.73 -15.33
CA LEU A 546 -8.26 -32.36 -14.94
C LEU A 546 -7.56 -31.95 -13.63
N ALA A 547 -7.47 -32.86 -12.65
CA ALA A 547 -6.79 -32.62 -11.38
C ALA A 547 -5.30 -32.25 -11.56
N HIS A 548 -4.61 -32.88 -12.52
CA HIS A 548 -3.23 -32.53 -12.87
C HIS A 548 -3.17 -31.11 -13.45
N GLY A 549 -4.05 -30.78 -14.40
CA GLY A 549 -4.13 -29.43 -15.00
C GLY A 549 -4.40 -28.33 -13.98
N LEU A 550 -5.39 -28.53 -13.11
CA LEU A 550 -5.72 -27.60 -12.02
C LEU A 550 -4.54 -27.40 -11.07
N ALA A 551 -3.79 -28.47 -10.73
CA ALA A 551 -2.59 -28.37 -9.91
C ALA A 551 -1.49 -27.54 -10.61
N MET A 552 -1.23 -27.78 -11.90
CA MET A 552 -0.26 -27.00 -12.68
C MET A 552 -0.62 -25.51 -12.75
N MET A 553 -1.89 -25.19 -13.00
CA MET A 553 -2.35 -23.81 -13.17
C MET A 553 -2.45 -23.06 -11.84
N ARG A 554 -2.84 -23.73 -10.74
CA ARG A 554 -2.78 -23.17 -9.39
C ARG A 554 -1.33 -22.95 -8.93
N GLY A 555 -0.43 -23.88 -9.24
CA GLY A 555 1.02 -23.72 -9.00
C GLY A 555 1.61 -22.54 -9.78
N LEU A 556 1.29 -22.42 -11.08
CA LEU A 556 1.70 -21.29 -11.92
C LEU A 556 1.15 -19.96 -11.40
N LYS A 557 -0.14 -19.90 -11.05
CA LYS A 557 -0.77 -18.71 -10.47
C LYS A 557 -0.10 -18.30 -9.15
N SER A 558 0.19 -19.27 -8.29
CA SER A 558 0.90 -19.03 -7.02
C SER A 558 2.30 -18.46 -7.24
N TRP A 559 3.11 -19.09 -8.12
CA TRP A 559 4.48 -18.64 -8.39
C TRP A 559 4.55 -17.27 -9.07
N LEU A 560 3.64 -16.97 -10.01
CA LEU A 560 3.59 -15.66 -10.67
C LEU A 560 3.18 -14.54 -9.71
N GLY A 561 2.27 -14.79 -8.78
CA GLY A 561 1.87 -13.83 -7.75
C GLY A 561 1.29 -12.51 -8.29
N TRP A 562 0.76 -12.49 -9.52
CA TRP A 562 0.34 -11.26 -10.19
C TRP A 562 -0.76 -10.52 -9.42
N THR A 563 -0.48 -9.24 -9.17
CA THR A 563 -1.26 -8.35 -8.30
C THR A 563 -2.65 -8.05 -8.84
N SER A 564 -2.84 -8.13 -10.16
CA SER A 564 -4.14 -8.01 -10.84
C SER A 564 -5.17 -9.03 -10.34
N TRP A 565 -4.77 -10.25 -9.95
CA TRP A 565 -5.68 -11.29 -9.46
C TRP A 565 -6.29 -11.02 -8.08
N LYS A 566 -5.86 -9.96 -7.39
CA LYS A 566 -6.48 -9.44 -6.17
C LYS A 566 -7.37 -8.22 -6.40
N LYS A 567 -7.38 -7.64 -7.61
CA LYS A 567 -8.13 -6.40 -7.91
C LYS A 567 -9.63 -6.71 -7.99
N CYS A 568 -10.44 -5.85 -7.39
CA CYS A 568 -11.90 -6.00 -7.37
C CYS A 568 -12.48 -5.97 -8.79
N SER A 569 -13.55 -6.73 -9.04
CA SER A 569 -14.22 -6.88 -10.35
C SER A 569 -15.08 -5.66 -10.75
N GLY A 570 -14.53 -4.46 -10.60
CA GLY A 570 -15.24 -3.19 -10.63
C GLY A 570 -15.80 -2.81 -9.26
N CYS A 571 -15.85 -1.50 -8.98
CA CYS A 571 -16.54 -0.90 -7.83
C CYS A 571 -17.41 0.27 -8.33
N GLY A 572 -18.37 0.70 -7.52
CA GLY A 572 -19.21 1.86 -7.81
C GLY A 572 -18.42 3.19 -7.82
N PRO A 573 -18.97 4.27 -8.41
CA PRO A 573 -18.31 5.58 -8.50
C PRO A 573 -18.15 6.30 -7.14
N HIS A 574 -18.72 5.74 -6.08
CA HIS A 574 -18.63 6.20 -4.69
C HIS A 574 -17.90 5.17 -3.80
N GLU A 575 -17.13 4.26 -4.43
CA GLU A 575 -16.38 3.19 -3.75
C GLU A 575 -14.92 3.18 -4.22
N VAL A 576 -14.04 2.71 -3.35
CA VAL A 576 -12.64 2.38 -3.66
C VAL A 576 -12.46 0.87 -3.51
N CYS A 577 -11.80 0.22 -4.46
CA CYS A 577 -11.33 -1.15 -4.27
C CYS A 577 -10.19 -1.15 -3.24
N PHE A 578 -10.50 -1.35 -1.97
CA PHE A 578 -9.55 -1.08 -0.90
C PHE A 578 -8.69 -2.30 -0.55
N LEU A 579 -7.40 -2.04 -0.39
CA LEU A 579 -6.42 -2.89 0.32
C LEU A 579 -5.63 -2.00 1.29
N PRO A 580 -4.82 -2.54 2.22
CA PRO A 580 -4.04 -1.73 3.14
C PRO A 580 -3.08 -0.79 2.41
N ILE A 581 -3.16 0.48 2.80
CA ILE A 581 -2.42 1.63 2.28
C ILE A 581 -2.01 2.39 3.54
N TRP A 582 -0.72 2.50 3.85
CA TRP A 582 -0.28 3.12 5.11
C TRP A 582 -0.91 4.51 5.28
N PRO A 583 -1.47 4.85 6.45
CA PRO A 583 -1.39 4.15 7.74
C PRO A 583 -2.50 3.11 8.01
N ALA A 584 -3.34 2.77 7.02
CA ALA A 584 -4.61 2.09 7.24
C ALA A 584 -4.80 0.72 6.54
N GLY A 585 -5.84 0.01 6.98
CA GLY A 585 -6.31 -1.30 6.53
C GLY A 585 -6.06 -2.43 7.54
N ASP A 586 -6.70 -3.57 7.30
CA ASP A 586 -6.56 -4.79 8.12
C ASP A 586 -6.03 -5.98 7.29
N ALA A 587 -5.60 -7.06 7.96
CA ALA A 587 -5.12 -8.28 7.30
C ALA A 587 -6.10 -8.84 6.26
N LYS A 588 -7.40 -8.82 6.58
CA LYS A 588 -8.48 -9.25 5.69
C LYS A 588 -8.53 -8.46 4.38
N ASP A 589 -8.20 -7.17 4.38
CA ASP A 589 -8.21 -6.34 3.16
C ASP A 589 -6.99 -6.65 2.27
N PHE A 590 -5.90 -7.13 2.85
CA PHE A 590 -4.74 -7.58 2.07
C PHE A 590 -4.99 -8.96 1.46
N GLU A 591 -5.67 -9.85 2.16
CA GLU A 591 -6.07 -11.17 1.70
C GLU A 591 -7.17 -11.08 0.62
N HIS A 592 -8.19 -10.28 0.91
CA HIS A 592 -9.42 -10.14 0.14
C HIS A 592 -9.83 -8.65 -0.01
N PRO A 593 -9.17 -7.90 -0.91
CA PRO A 593 -9.57 -6.53 -1.23
C PRO A 593 -11.05 -6.43 -1.61
N ASN A 594 -11.69 -5.35 -1.20
CA ASN A 594 -13.13 -5.19 -1.28
C ASN A 594 -13.51 -3.73 -1.62
N CYS A 595 -14.62 -3.55 -2.34
CA CYS A 595 -15.14 -2.22 -2.63
C CYS A 595 -15.67 -1.59 -1.33
N ARG A 596 -15.17 -0.41 -0.97
CA ARG A 596 -15.54 0.35 0.24
C ARG A 596 -15.99 1.76 -0.12
N SER A 597 -17.17 2.14 0.38
CA SER A 597 -17.71 3.51 0.34
C SER A 597 -17.60 4.23 1.69
N ASP A 598 -17.28 3.52 2.77
CA ASP A 598 -17.12 4.08 4.11
C ASP A 598 -15.68 3.86 4.62
N PHE A 599 -15.09 4.94 5.12
CA PHE A 599 -13.75 5.01 5.71
C PHE A 599 -13.77 5.64 7.11
N SER A 600 -14.95 5.72 7.73
CA SER A 600 -15.10 6.11 9.14
C SER A 600 -14.64 4.99 10.08
N GLY A 601 -14.08 5.39 11.23
CA GLY A 601 -13.56 4.46 12.24
C GLY A 601 -12.04 4.58 12.46
N PRO A 602 -11.44 3.66 13.23
CA PRO A 602 -9.98 3.59 13.38
C PRO A 602 -9.32 3.12 12.07
N PRO A 603 -8.03 3.41 11.83
CA PRO A 603 -7.35 3.04 10.59
C PRO A 603 -7.15 1.53 10.40
N GLY A 604 -7.57 0.65 11.32
CA GLY A 604 -7.22 -0.78 11.29
C GLY A 604 -5.82 -1.04 11.87
N ASN A 605 -5.39 -2.30 11.87
CA ASN A 605 -4.18 -2.74 12.58
C ASN A 605 -3.02 -3.23 11.68
N TYR A 606 -3.20 -3.34 10.36
CA TYR A 606 -2.27 -4.02 9.45
C TYR A 606 -0.82 -3.53 9.56
N TRP A 607 -0.61 -2.23 9.75
CA TRP A 607 0.72 -1.60 9.77
C TRP A 607 1.40 -1.60 11.13
N GLY A 608 0.73 -2.08 12.20
CA GLY A 608 1.22 -1.94 13.59
C GLY A 608 0.89 -0.60 14.25
N GLY A 609 0.10 0.26 13.60
CA GLY A 609 -0.35 1.56 14.11
C GLY A 609 0.69 2.68 14.00
N PHE A 610 0.30 3.89 14.43
CA PHE A 610 1.11 5.11 14.36
C PHE A 610 2.25 5.18 15.40
N GLY A 611 3.11 4.16 15.48
CA GLY A 611 4.37 4.20 16.25
C GLY A 611 4.25 4.43 17.75
N LYS A 612 3.04 4.35 18.34
CA LYS A 612 2.89 4.28 19.80
C LYS A 612 3.40 2.91 20.28
N PRO A 613 4.12 2.83 21.40
CA PRO A 613 4.33 1.57 22.09
C PRO A 613 2.98 0.89 22.37
N SER A 614 2.96 -0.44 22.33
CA SER A 614 1.86 -1.23 22.88
C SER A 614 1.71 -0.87 24.36
N GLY A 615 0.67 -0.11 24.68
CA GLY A 615 0.32 0.14 26.07
C GLY A 615 -0.07 -1.19 26.72
N HIS A 616 0.48 -1.50 27.90
CA HIS A 616 0.10 -2.70 28.63
C HIS A 616 -1.41 -2.71 28.87
N ASP A 617 -2.10 -3.69 28.28
CA ASP A 617 -3.41 -4.11 28.75
C ASP A 617 -3.25 -4.65 30.18
N ARG A 618 -3.56 -3.79 31.16
CA ARG A 618 -3.79 -4.21 32.54
C ARG A 618 -5.15 -4.90 32.56
N GLY A 619 -5.12 -6.23 32.48
CA GLY A 619 -6.32 -7.07 32.31
C GLY A 619 -7.37 -6.91 33.41
N HIS A 620 -8.61 -7.25 33.02
CA HIS A 620 -9.78 -7.47 33.85
C HIS A 620 -10.46 -8.76 33.41
#